data_AF-A0A8B9P939-F1
#
_entry.id   AF-A0A8B9P939-F1
#
_cell.length_a   1.000
_cell.length_b   1.000
_cell.length_c   1.000
_cell.angle_alpha   90.00
_cell.angle_beta   90.00
_cell.angle_gamma   90.00
#
_symmetry.space_group_name_H-M   'P 1'
#
loop_
_entity.id
_entity.type
_entity.pdbx_description
1 polymer ?
#
loop_
_entity_poly.entity_id
_entity_poly.type
_entity_poly.pdbx_seq_one_letter_code
_entity_poly.pdbx_strand_id
1 'polypeptide(L)'
;VADWPSHRPSSPPHLLPPSPNTTSSSCPAGPGRPRGPPWGADPRPGPRESSVPVDVARQRELKWLEMFAHWDKWLSRRYQKVKLRCRKGIPSSLRAKAWQLLSNSKELLERNPGRFEELERQPGDPKWLDVIEKDLHRQFPFHEMFAARGGHG
;
A
#
# COMPACT_ATOMS: atom_id res chain seq x y z
N VAL A 1 -27.65 -4.90 -1.07
CA VAL A 1 -26.92 -4.20 -2.15
C VAL A 1 -26.85 -2.75 -1.73
N ALA A 2 -25.68 -2.27 -1.33
CA ALA A 2 -25.50 -0.89 -0.91
C ALA A 2 -25.29 -0.02 -2.16
N ASP A 3 -26.22 0.90 -2.41
CA ASP A 3 -26.19 1.89 -3.47
C ASP A 3 -25.03 2.88 -3.25
N TRP A 4 -24.16 3.02 -4.25
CA TRP A 4 -23.17 4.10 -4.32
C TRP A 4 -23.74 5.20 -5.22
N PRO A 5 -24.00 6.43 -4.73
CA PRO A 5 -24.63 7.46 -5.54
C PRO A 5 -23.70 7.92 -6.67
N SER A 6 -24.19 7.72 -7.89
CA SER A 6 -23.59 8.20 -9.14
C SER A 6 -23.79 9.70 -9.29
N HIS A 7 -22.86 10.50 -8.78
CA HIS A 7 -22.72 11.90 -9.19
C HIS A 7 -21.25 12.21 -9.50
N ARG A 8 -20.96 12.19 -10.80
CA ARG A 8 -19.72 12.68 -11.42
C ARG A 8 -19.90 14.19 -11.69
N PRO A 9 -19.11 15.08 -11.10
CA PRO A 9 -19.06 16.47 -11.55
C PRO A 9 -18.21 16.59 -12.81
N SER A 10 -18.70 17.46 -13.67
CA SER A 10 -18.23 17.82 -15.00
C SER A 10 -16.83 18.46 -15.01
N SER A 11 -16.22 18.40 -16.18
CA SER A 11 -14.87 18.86 -16.58
C SER A 11 -14.38 20.19 -16.00
N PRO A 12 -13.06 20.38 -15.82
CA PRO A 12 -12.46 21.64 -15.43
C PRO A 12 -12.43 22.66 -16.60
N PRO A 13 -12.52 23.98 -16.34
CA PRO A 13 -12.44 24.99 -17.38
C PRO A 13 -11.00 25.20 -17.88
N HIS A 14 -10.93 25.47 -19.18
CA HIS A 14 -9.76 25.82 -19.97
C HIS A 14 -8.93 26.94 -19.34
N LEU A 15 -7.64 26.71 -19.12
CA LEU A 15 -6.64 27.75 -18.92
C LEU A 15 -5.78 27.85 -20.19
N LEU A 16 -5.80 29.04 -20.77
CA LEU A 16 -5.01 29.45 -21.94
C LEU A 16 -3.50 29.47 -21.62
N PRO A 17 -2.63 29.26 -22.61
CA PRO A 17 -1.19 29.44 -22.45
C PRO A 17 -0.78 30.91 -22.68
N PRO A 18 0.21 31.45 -21.95
CA PRO A 18 0.98 32.59 -22.42
C PRO A 18 2.25 32.13 -23.15
N SER A 19 2.55 32.75 -24.28
CA SER A 19 3.87 32.79 -24.94
C SER A 19 4.33 34.26 -25.01
N PRO A 20 5.55 34.55 -25.51
CA PRO A 20 6.83 34.39 -24.84
C PRO A 20 7.45 35.78 -24.57
N ASN A 21 8.20 35.96 -23.48
CA ASN A 21 9.07 37.14 -23.37
C ASN A 21 10.53 36.72 -23.20
N THR A 22 11.27 37.03 -24.26
CA THR A 22 12.71 37.13 -24.35
C THR A 22 13.23 38.16 -23.35
N THR A 23 14.09 37.76 -22.43
CA THR A 23 15.12 38.67 -21.90
C THR A 23 16.35 37.84 -21.57
N SER A 24 17.45 38.16 -22.25
CA SER A 24 18.76 37.59 -22.01
C SER A 24 19.27 37.98 -20.62
N SER A 25 19.69 37.00 -19.82
CA SER A 25 20.66 37.24 -18.76
C SER A 25 21.63 36.07 -18.68
N SER A 26 22.86 36.39 -19.09
CA SER A 26 24.01 35.51 -19.15
C SER A 26 24.52 35.25 -17.73
N CYS A 27 24.39 34.01 -17.23
CA CYS A 27 25.06 33.59 -16.01
C CYS A 27 26.44 32.98 -16.38
N PRO A 28 27.54 33.39 -15.72
CA PRO A 28 28.87 32.90 -16.05
C PRO A 28 29.08 31.45 -15.57
N ALA A 29 29.79 30.68 -16.39
CA ALA A 29 30.16 29.30 -16.12
C ALA A 29 31.15 29.20 -14.95
N GLY A 30 30.75 28.48 -13.89
CA GLY A 30 31.66 28.03 -12.83
C GLY A 30 32.47 26.80 -13.27
N PRO A 31 33.64 26.53 -12.66
CA PRO A 31 34.57 25.50 -13.12
C PRO A 31 34.01 24.09 -12.86
N GLY A 32 34.24 23.21 -13.83
CA GLY A 32 33.64 21.89 -13.95
C GLY A 32 33.85 20.95 -12.76
N ARG A 33 32.76 20.28 -12.38
CA ARG A 33 32.84 19.01 -11.62
C ARG A 33 33.19 17.87 -12.58
N PRO A 34 34.07 16.94 -12.20
CA PRO A 34 34.38 15.79 -13.03
C PRO A 34 33.14 14.91 -13.20
N ARG A 35 32.90 14.48 -14.44
CA ARG A 35 31.89 13.47 -14.82
C ARG A 35 32.21 12.17 -14.08
N GLY A 36 31.34 11.78 -13.15
CA GLY A 36 31.35 10.42 -12.58
C GLY A 36 30.87 9.39 -13.62
N PRO A 37 31.23 8.10 -13.47
CA PRO A 37 30.83 7.05 -14.41
C PRO A 37 29.31 6.82 -14.41
N PRO A 38 28.70 6.45 -15.56
CA PRO A 38 27.25 6.41 -15.74
C PRO A 38 26.53 5.17 -15.15
N TRP A 39 27.24 4.21 -14.57
CA TRP A 39 26.65 3.07 -13.88
C TRP A 39 27.74 2.38 -13.07
N GLY A 40 27.50 2.26 -11.77
CA GLY A 40 28.48 1.79 -10.80
C GLY A 40 27.97 2.11 -9.41
N ALA A 41 26.71 1.77 -9.16
CA ALA A 41 26.18 1.80 -7.81
C ALA A 41 26.79 0.60 -7.07
N ASP A 42 27.67 0.90 -6.12
CA ASP A 42 28.01 0.01 -5.01
C ASP A 42 26.74 -0.73 -4.56
N PRO A 43 26.75 -2.07 -4.44
CA PRO A 43 25.85 -2.72 -3.52
C PRO A 43 26.35 -2.37 -2.11
N ARG A 44 26.09 -1.14 -1.67
CA ARG A 44 26.03 -0.88 -0.24
C ARG A 44 24.98 -1.85 0.26
N PRO A 45 25.28 -2.79 1.17
CA PRO A 45 24.22 -3.44 1.90
C PRO A 45 23.46 -2.28 2.55
N GLY A 46 22.23 -2.04 2.07
CA GLY A 46 21.32 -1.11 2.72
C GLY A 46 21.32 -1.43 4.21
N PRO A 47 21.13 -0.43 5.10
CA PRO A 47 21.14 -0.69 6.53
C PRO A 47 20.22 -1.87 6.79
N ARG A 48 20.79 -2.99 7.24
CA ARG A 48 20.03 -4.16 7.68
C ARG A 48 18.93 -3.60 8.56
N GLU A 49 17.68 -3.98 8.27
CA GLU A 49 16.52 -3.70 9.11
C GLU A 49 16.99 -3.57 10.55
N SER A 50 16.89 -2.36 11.11
CA SER A 50 17.29 -2.11 12.49
C SER A 50 16.60 -3.17 13.33
N SER A 51 17.33 -4.20 13.74
CA SER A 51 16.74 -5.42 14.23
C SER A 51 16.24 -5.09 15.62
N VAL A 52 14.94 -4.76 15.69
CA VAL A 52 14.25 -4.59 16.97
C VAL A 52 14.60 -5.84 17.78
N PRO A 53 15.20 -5.69 18.98
CA PRO A 53 15.61 -6.85 19.77
C PRO A 53 14.44 -7.81 19.90
N VAL A 54 14.70 -9.11 19.77
CA VAL A 54 13.65 -10.15 19.70
C VAL A 54 12.69 -10.04 20.87
N ASP A 55 13.19 -9.75 22.07
CA ASP A 55 12.35 -9.57 23.25
C ASP A 55 11.42 -8.35 23.13
N VAL A 56 11.89 -7.25 22.56
CA VAL A 56 11.06 -6.07 22.30
C VAL A 56 9.99 -6.39 21.26
N ALA A 57 10.33 -7.16 20.22
CA ALA A 57 9.36 -7.62 19.23
C ALA A 57 8.27 -8.50 19.87
N ARG A 58 8.68 -9.50 20.67
CA ARG A 58 7.77 -10.39 21.41
C ARG A 58 6.86 -9.61 22.36
N GLN A 59 7.40 -8.63 23.09
CA GLN A 59 6.61 -7.76 23.97
C GLN A 59 5.60 -6.90 23.22
N ARG A 60 5.90 -6.50 21.97
CA ARG A 60 4.93 -5.80 21.12
C ARG A 60 3.81 -6.75 20.70
N GLU A 61 4.14 -7.97 20.29
CA GLU A 61 3.16 -9.00 19.92
C GLU A 61 2.21 -9.32 21.07
N LEU A 62 2.73 -9.57 22.28
CA LEU A 62 1.91 -9.85 23.46
C LEU A 62 0.90 -8.73 23.75
N LYS A 63 1.32 -7.47 23.62
CA LYS A 63 0.41 -6.33 23.79
C LYS A 63 -0.67 -6.28 22.71
N TRP A 64 -0.38 -6.70 21.49
CA TRP A 64 -1.38 -6.79 20.41
C TRP A 64 -2.34 -7.96 20.63
N LEU A 65 -1.85 -9.10 21.13
CA LEU A 65 -2.70 -10.24 21.50
C LEU A 65 -3.69 -9.89 22.62
N GLU A 66 -3.25 -9.16 23.65
CA GLU A 66 -4.15 -8.66 24.71
C GLU A 66 -5.22 -7.73 24.14
N MET A 67 -4.84 -6.89 23.17
CA MET A 67 -5.81 -6.04 22.49
C MET A 67 -6.85 -6.84 21.71
N PHE A 68 -6.42 -7.88 20.98
CA PHE A 68 -7.33 -8.72 20.22
C PHE A 68 -8.32 -9.50 21.09
N ALA A 69 -7.91 -9.92 22.29
CA ALA A 69 -8.79 -10.61 23.22
C ALA A 69 -9.99 -9.74 23.67
N HIS A 70 -9.84 -8.42 23.64
CA HIS A 70 -10.86 -7.46 24.09
C HIS A 70 -11.09 -6.34 23.05
N TRP A 71 -11.13 -6.71 21.77
CA TRP A 71 -11.08 -5.77 20.65
C TRP A 71 -12.16 -4.68 20.71
N ASP A 72 -13.41 -5.06 20.98
CA ASP A 72 -14.54 -4.12 21.02
C ASP A 72 -14.39 -3.08 22.14
N LYS A 73 -13.88 -3.51 23.31
CA LYS A 73 -13.56 -2.61 24.42
C LYS A 73 -12.43 -1.65 24.07
N TRP A 74 -11.44 -2.11 23.30
CA TRP A 74 -10.32 -1.30 22.84
C TRP A 74 -10.75 -0.26 21.81
N LEU A 75 -11.60 -0.61 20.85
CA LEU A 75 -12.15 0.33 19.88
C LEU A 75 -13.09 1.34 20.53
N SER A 76 -13.99 0.92 21.43
CA SER A 76 -14.95 1.82 22.07
C SER A 76 -14.31 2.77 23.09
N ARG A 77 -13.42 2.28 23.95
CA ARG A 77 -12.91 3.05 25.10
C ARG A 77 -11.47 3.53 24.94
N ARG A 78 -10.69 2.96 24.02
CA ARG A 78 -9.25 3.18 23.91
C ARG A 78 -8.79 3.43 22.46
N TYR A 79 -9.67 3.93 21.60
CA TYR A 79 -9.41 4.17 20.17
C TYR A 79 -8.11 4.96 19.89
N GLN A 80 -7.86 6.03 20.65
CA GLN A 80 -6.63 6.84 20.47
C GLN A 80 -5.36 6.02 20.71
N LYS A 81 -5.38 5.09 21.66
CA LYS A 81 -4.25 4.17 21.90
C LYS A 81 -4.11 3.14 20.77
N VAL A 82 -5.21 2.65 20.20
CA VAL A 82 -5.18 1.78 19.02
C VAL A 82 -4.51 2.49 17.86
N LYS A 83 -4.93 3.72 17.52
CA LYS A 83 -4.29 4.52 16.46
C LYS A 83 -2.81 4.74 16.69
N LEU A 84 -2.40 5.07 17.92
CA LEU A 84 -0.98 5.25 18.25
C LEU A 84 -0.17 3.99 18.00
N ARG A 85 -0.73 2.81 18.32
CA ARG A 85 -0.08 1.53 18.08
C ARG A 85 -0.01 1.19 16.58
N CYS A 86 -1.06 1.51 15.81
CA CYS A 86 -1.01 1.38 14.36
C CYS A 86 0.12 2.24 13.75
N ARG A 87 0.28 3.49 14.21
CA ARG A 87 1.39 4.37 13.77
C ARG A 87 2.77 3.84 14.15
N LYS A 88 2.90 3.15 15.30
CA LYS A 88 4.14 2.47 15.70
C LYS A 88 4.44 1.22 14.87
N GLY A 89 3.44 0.69 14.16
CA GLY A 89 3.54 -0.51 13.34
C GLY A 89 2.90 -1.74 14.00
N ILE A 90 2.22 -2.52 13.14
CA ILE A 90 1.66 -3.83 13.49
C ILE A 90 2.75 -4.89 13.26
N PRO A 91 3.04 -5.76 14.25
CA PRO A 91 3.96 -6.88 14.08
C PRO A 91 3.58 -7.73 12.86
N SER A 92 4.57 -8.13 12.06
CA SER A 92 4.36 -8.87 10.80
C SER A 92 3.49 -10.12 10.99
N SER A 93 3.80 -10.91 12.01
CA SER A 93 3.07 -12.11 12.44
C SER A 93 1.57 -11.88 12.72
N LEU A 94 1.20 -10.66 13.09
CA LEU A 94 -0.17 -10.31 13.50
C LEU A 94 -0.93 -9.50 12.45
N ARG A 95 -0.29 -9.09 11.34
CA ARG A 95 -0.91 -8.21 10.33
C ARG A 95 -2.18 -8.80 9.73
N ALA A 96 -2.16 -10.09 9.39
CA ALA A 96 -3.32 -10.77 8.81
C ALA A 96 -4.58 -10.58 9.66
N LYS A 97 -4.48 -10.86 10.97
CA LYS A 97 -5.60 -10.69 11.91
C LYS A 97 -5.90 -9.23 12.22
N ALA A 98 -4.87 -8.39 12.39
CA ALA A 98 -5.03 -6.99 12.73
C ALA A 98 -5.81 -6.22 11.65
N TRP A 99 -5.44 -6.41 10.38
CA TRP A 99 -6.10 -5.73 9.27
C TRP A 99 -7.54 -6.16 9.11
N GLN A 100 -7.84 -7.45 9.31
CA GLN A 100 -9.20 -7.97 9.32
C GLN A 100 -10.08 -7.28 10.37
N LEU A 101 -9.56 -7.12 11.59
CA LEU A 101 -10.26 -6.46 12.70
C LEU A 101 -10.39 -4.95 12.52
N LEU A 102 -9.40 -4.29 11.89
CA LEU A 102 -9.41 -2.84 11.66
C LEU A 102 -10.39 -2.42 10.57
N SER A 103 -10.53 -3.23 9.51
CA SER A 103 -11.48 -2.98 8.41
C SER A 103 -12.85 -3.61 8.63
N ASN A 104 -13.02 -4.35 9.72
CA ASN A 104 -14.20 -5.14 10.01
C ASN A 104 -14.55 -6.18 8.91
N SER A 105 -13.54 -6.58 8.13
CA SER A 105 -13.73 -7.48 6.98
C SER A 105 -14.11 -8.89 7.42
N LYS A 106 -13.69 -9.33 8.61
CA LYS A 106 -14.13 -10.61 9.19
C LYS A 106 -15.64 -10.62 9.41
N GLU A 107 -16.21 -9.58 10.01
CA GLU A 107 -17.67 -9.49 10.23
C GLU A 107 -18.40 -9.44 8.89
N LEU A 108 -17.87 -8.70 7.92
CA LEU A 108 -18.46 -8.61 6.58
C LEU A 108 -18.47 -9.97 5.87
N LEU A 109 -17.39 -10.74 5.99
CA LEU A 109 -17.30 -12.10 5.46
C LEU A 109 -18.32 -13.03 6.12
N GLU A 110 -18.40 -13.01 7.45
CA GLU A 110 -19.35 -13.84 8.22
C GLU A 110 -20.82 -13.49 7.90
N ARG A 111 -21.11 -12.23 7.59
CA ARG A 111 -22.45 -11.75 7.22
C ARG A 111 -22.83 -12.05 5.77
N ASN A 112 -21.87 -12.37 4.91
CA ASN A 112 -22.10 -12.62 3.48
C ASN A 112 -21.43 -13.93 3.04
N PRO A 113 -21.80 -15.09 3.62
CA PRO A 113 -21.21 -16.36 3.25
C PRO A 113 -21.51 -16.69 1.77
N GLY A 114 -20.49 -17.14 1.03
CA GLY A 114 -20.63 -17.49 -0.39
C GLY A 114 -20.62 -16.31 -1.37
N ARG A 115 -20.62 -15.07 -0.87
CA ARG A 115 -20.72 -13.87 -1.73
C ARG A 115 -19.47 -13.66 -2.58
N PHE A 116 -18.30 -14.01 -2.05
CA PHE A 116 -17.05 -13.90 -2.80
C PHE A 116 -17.05 -14.88 -3.97
N GLU A 117 -17.39 -16.15 -3.70
CA GLU A 117 -17.44 -17.23 -4.68
C GLU A 117 -18.51 -16.99 -5.75
N GLU A 118 -19.64 -16.38 -5.39
CA GLU A 118 -20.67 -15.95 -6.33
C GLU A 118 -20.11 -14.91 -7.31
N LEU A 119 -19.41 -13.88 -6.81
CA LEU A 119 -18.85 -12.81 -7.62
C LEU A 119 -17.69 -13.29 -8.49
N GLU A 120 -16.85 -14.18 -7.95
CA GLU A 120 -15.73 -14.79 -8.67
C GLU A 120 -16.19 -15.60 -9.90
N ARG A 121 -17.35 -16.27 -9.82
CA ARG A 121 -17.91 -17.05 -10.93
C ARG A 121 -18.55 -16.20 -12.03
N GLN A 122 -18.79 -14.92 -11.78
CA GLN A 122 -19.40 -14.04 -12.79
C GLN A 122 -18.40 -13.68 -13.88
N PRO A 123 -18.85 -13.53 -15.13
CA PRO A 123 -17.96 -13.08 -16.20
C PRO A 123 -17.48 -11.65 -15.91
N GLY A 124 -16.17 -11.46 -15.91
CA GLY A 124 -15.56 -10.14 -15.79
C GLY A 124 -15.74 -9.31 -17.07
N ASP A 125 -15.78 -7.99 -16.93
CA ASP A 125 -15.74 -7.08 -18.09
C ASP A 125 -14.38 -7.22 -18.80
N PRO A 126 -14.35 -7.52 -20.12
CA PRO A 126 -13.11 -7.67 -20.89
C PRO A 126 -12.15 -6.49 -20.74
N LYS A 127 -12.67 -5.27 -20.58
CA LYS A 127 -11.84 -4.08 -20.37
C LYS A 127 -11.03 -4.17 -19.09
N TRP A 128 -11.64 -4.60 -17.98
CA TRP A 128 -10.95 -4.68 -16.70
C TRP A 128 -10.04 -5.91 -16.64
N LEU A 129 -10.42 -7.01 -17.30
CA LEU A 129 -9.56 -8.19 -17.41
C LEU A 129 -8.22 -7.89 -18.11
N ASP A 130 -8.24 -7.19 -19.25
CA ASP A 130 -7.02 -6.80 -19.97
C ASP A 130 -6.14 -5.85 -19.14
N VAL A 131 -6.75 -4.91 -18.41
CA VAL A 131 -6.00 -4.00 -17.51
C VAL A 131 -5.35 -4.77 -16.36
N ILE A 132 -6.09 -5.69 -15.71
CA ILE A 132 -5.56 -6.50 -14.61
C ILE A 132 -4.41 -7.37 -15.10
N GLU A 133 -4.56 -8.07 -16.23
CA GLU A 133 -3.51 -8.93 -16.81
C GLU A 133 -2.23 -8.13 -17.15
N LYS A 134 -2.40 -6.92 -17.67
CA LYS A 134 -1.28 -6.01 -17.91
C LYS A 134 -0.60 -5.52 -16.62
N ASP A 135 -1.28 -5.47 -15.48
CA ASP A 135 -0.64 -5.05 -14.24
C ASP A 135 0.01 -6.23 -13.49
N LEU A 136 -0.49 -7.45 -13.65
CA LEU A 136 0.08 -8.65 -13.02
C LEU A 136 1.58 -8.82 -13.31
N HIS A 137 2.03 -8.61 -14.55
CA HIS A 137 3.44 -8.83 -14.93
C HIS A 137 4.40 -7.74 -14.42
N ARG A 138 3.87 -6.62 -13.91
CA ARG A 138 4.69 -5.51 -13.40
C ARG A 138 4.69 -5.43 -11.87
N GLN A 139 3.77 -6.12 -11.19
CA GLN A 139 3.71 -6.14 -9.74
C GLN A 139 4.56 -7.26 -9.15
N PHE A 140 5.59 -6.86 -8.40
CA PHE A 140 6.48 -7.77 -7.69
C PHE A 140 7.15 -8.86 -8.57
N PRO A 141 7.76 -8.49 -9.71
CA PRO A 141 8.26 -9.46 -10.70
C PRO A 141 9.35 -10.41 -10.18
N PHE A 142 10.01 -10.06 -9.07
CA PHE A 142 11.08 -10.86 -8.45
C PHE A 142 10.69 -11.41 -7.07
N HIS A 143 9.44 -11.24 -6.64
CA HIS A 143 8.99 -11.73 -5.34
C HIS A 143 8.61 -13.21 -5.45
N GLU A 144 9.10 -14.04 -4.53
CA GLU A 144 8.96 -15.51 -4.56
C GLU A 144 7.51 -15.98 -4.81
N MET A 145 6.52 -15.33 -4.19
CA MET A 145 5.10 -15.68 -4.37
C MET A 145 4.55 -15.35 -5.77
N PHE A 146 5.10 -14.38 -6.49
CA PHE A 146 4.53 -13.82 -7.73
C PHE A 146 5.45 -13.97 -8.97
N ALA A 147 6.68 -14.45 -8.79
CA ALA A 147 7.68 -14.54 -9.87
C ALA A 147 7.39 -15.65 -10.89
N ALA A 148 6.64 -16.67 -10.50
CA ALA A 148 6.26 -17.78 -11.39
C ALA A 148 4.84 -17.59 -11.93
N ARG A 149 4.65 -17.76 -13.25
CA ARG A 149 3.32 -17.78 -13.86
C ARG A 149 2.55 -19.00 -13.36
N GLY A 150 1.42 -18.78 -12.70
CA GLY A 150 0.66 -19.83 -12.02
C GLY A 150 1.25 -20.25 -10.66
N GLY A 151 2.05 -19.38 -10.03
CA GLY A 151 2.52 -19.55 -8.66
C GLY A 151 1.40 -19.47 -7.61
N HIS A 152 1.78 -19.39 -6.33
CA HIS A 152 0.83 -19.32 -5.22
C HIS A 152 0.19 -17.93 -5.01
N GLY A 153 0.67 -16.92 -5.72
CA GLY A 153 0.22 -15.53 -5.64
C GLY A 153 -0.59 -15.07 -6.83
#